data_AF-A0A453HGE3-F1
#
_entry.id   AF-A0A453HGE3-F1
#
_cell.length_a   1.000
_cell.length_b   1.000
_cell.length_c   1.000
_cell.angle_alpha   90.00
_cell.angle_beta   90.00
_cell.angle_gamma   90.00
#
_symmetry.space_group_name_H-M   'P 1'
#
loop_
_entity.id
_entity.type
_entity.pdbx_description
1 polymer ?
#
loop_
_entity_poly.entity_id
_entity_poly.type
_entity_poly.pdbx_seq_one_letter_code
_entity_poly.pdbx_strand_id
1 'polypeptide(L)'
;SIFRLLGTPDERTWPEFTSSPHTAKALQLLRPGHKQNQLRDLFPREKLSEEGFQVLQGLLTCNPDKRLTAAAALKHRWFAAPRPAAAAAAAKVSALSFPVKKAPRIRFIPPAMPQKNLLKIPLAV
;
A
#
# COMPACT_ATOMS: atom_id res chain seq x y z
N SER A 1 -3.19 0.32 -17.99
CA SER A 1 -3.85 0.12 -16.68
C SER A 1 -3.16 -1.00 -15.96
N ILE A 2 -2.89 -0.84 -14.65
CA ILE A 2 -2.28 -1.87 -13.79
C ILE A 2 -3.10 -3.17 -13.76
N PHE A 3 -4.42 -3.06 -13.83
CA PHE A 3 -5.35 -4.19 -13.80
C PHE A 3 -5.27 -5.09 -15.05
N ARG A 4 -4.72 -4.58 -16.16
CA ARG A 4 -4.44 -5.38 -17.35
C ARG A 4 -3.40 -6.47 -17.08
N LEU A 5 -2.45 -6.17 -16.20
CA LEU A 5 -1.33 -7.07 -15.88
C LEU A 5 -1.65 -7.94 -14.66
N LEU A 6 -2.14 -7.32 -13.58
CA LEU A 6 -2.34 -8.00 -12.29
C LEU A 6 -3.71 -8.70 -12.16
N GLY A 7 -4.62 -8.40 -13.09
CA GLY A 7 -6.02 -8.76 -13.00
C GLY A 7 -6.86 -7.64 -12.37
N THR A 8 -8.13 -7.60 -12.75
CA THR A 8 -9.13 -6.70 -12.19
C THR A 8 -9.59 -7.24 -10.83
N PRO A 9 -9.65 -6.41 -9.78
CA PRO A 9 -10.16 -6.84 -8.48
C PRO A 9 -11.65 -7.15 -8.56
N ASP A 10 -12.04 -8.31 -8.02
CA ASP A 10 -13.43 -8.74 -7.85
C ASP A 10 -13.86 -8.64 -6.38
N GLU A 11 -15.17 -8.79 -6.12
CA GLU A 11 -15.78 -8.78 -4.77
C GLU A 11 -15.09 -9.77 -3.81
N ARG A 12 -14.64 -10.93 -4.32
CA ARG A 12 -13.93 -11.95 -3.51
C ARG A 12 -12.51 -11.51 -3.15
N THR A 13 -11.86 -10.74 -4.01
CA THR A 13 -10.46 -10.37 -3.87
C THR A 13 -10.32 -9.09 -3.04
N TRP A 14 -11.19 -8.11 -3.27
CA TRP A 14 -11.17 -6.80 -2.61
C TRP A 14 -12.56 -6.12 -2.55
N PRO A 15 -13.45 -6.57 -1.64
CA PRO A 15 -14.85 -6.12 -1.57
C PRO A 15 -14.99 -4.62 -1.26
N GLU A 16 -14.19 -4.11 -0.33
CA GLU A 16 -14.18 -2.68 0.02
C GLU A 16 -13.87 -1.77 -1.19
N PHE A 17 -13.03 -2.26 -2.11
CA PHE A 17 -12.71 -1.53 -3.33
C PHE A 17 -13.80 -1.67 -4.40
N THR A 18 -14.49 -2.80 -4.50
CA THR A 18 -15.58 -2.97 -5.48
C THR A 18 -16.87 -2.28 -5.04
N SER A 19 -17.10 -2.16 -3.73
CA SER A 19 -18.30 -1.54 -3.15
C SER A 19 -18.31 0.00 -3.22
N SER A 20 -17.13 0.64 -3.27
CA SER A 20 -17.06 2.10 -3.31
C SER A 20 -17.57 2.68 -4.66
N PRO A 21 -18.43 3.73 -4.66
CA PRO A 21 -19.04 4.24 -5.89
C PRO A 21 -18.04 4.79 -6.91
N HIS A 22 -16.93 5.35 -6.44
CA HIS A 22 -15.90 5.94 -7.31
C HIS A 22 -15.09 4.87 -8.03
N THR A 23 -14.76 3.80 -7.33
CA THR A 23 -13.96 2.68 -7.83
C THR A 23 -14.81 1.75 -8.70
N ALA A 24 -16.09 1.52 -8.35
CA ALA A 24 -17.03 0.79 -9.20
C ALA A 24 -17.15 1.42 -10.60
N LYS A 25 -17.29 2.75 -10.67
CA LYS A 25 -17.27 3.49 -11.95
C LYS A 25 -15.94 3.33 -12.69
N ALA A 26 -14.81 3.42 -11.98
CA ALA A 26 -13.49 3.23 -12.59
C ALA A 26 -13.30 1.79 -13.13
N LEU A 27 -13.86 0.79 -12.46
CA LEU A 27 -13.84 -0.61 -12.89
C LEU A 27 -14.71 -0.84 -14.14
N GLN A 28 -15.86 -0.17 -14.25
CA GLN A 28 -16.72 -0.24 -15.44
C GLN A 28 -16.05 0.33 -16.70
N LEU A 29 -15.13 1.28 -16.55
CA LEU A 29 -14.34 1.83 -17.67
C LEU A 29 -13.22 0.86 -18.13
N LEU A 30 -12.90 -0.16 -17.35
CA LEU A 30 -11.93 -1.18 -17.76
C LEU A 30 -12.60 -2.14 -18.76
N ARG A 31 -11.87 -2.48 -19.82
CA ARG A 31 -12.35 -3.48 -20.78
C ARG A 31 -12.57 -4.84 -20.08
N PRO A 32 -13.69 -5.53 -20.33
CA PRO A 32 -13.91 -6.89 -19.86
C PRO A 32 -12.80 -7.82 -20.38
N GLY A 33 -12.31 -8.72 -19.52
CA GLY A 33 -11.39 -9.81 -19.93
C GLY A 33 -10.12 -9.96 -19.10
N HIS A 34 -9.72 -8.93 -18.33
CA HIS A 34 -8.50 -8.98 -17.52
C HIS A 34 -8.73 -9.61 -16.13
N LYS A 35 -9.23 -10.85 -16.07
CA LYS A 35 -9.47 -11.53 -14.78
C LYS A 35 -8.24 -12.26 -14.24
N GLN A 36 -7.28 -12.56 -15.11
CA GLN A 36 -6.12 -13.39 -14.80
C GLN A 36 -4.88 -12.52 -14.58
N ASN A 37 -4.02 -12.94 -13.66
CA ASN A 37 -2.71 -12.33 -13.47
C ASN A 37 -1.76 -12.78 -14.60
N GLN A 38 -1.29 -11.83 -15.40
CA GLN A 38 -0.36 -12.04 -16.53
C GLN A 38 1.10 -11.76 -16.14
N LEU A 39 1.38 -11.54 -14.85
CA LEU A 39 2.73 -11.22 -14.37
C LEU A 39 3.74 -12.34 -14.69
N ARG A 40 3.28 -13.60 -14.76
CA ARG A 40 4.15 -14.74 -15.08
C ARG A 40 4.63 -14.73 -16.53
N ASP A 41 3.88 -14.12 -17.43
CA ASP A 41 4.26 -14.00 -18.84
C ASP A 41 5.43 -13.02 -19.02
N LEU A 42 5.53 -12.00 -18.16
CA LEU A 42 6.64 -11.05 -18.15
C LEU A 42 7.88 -11.59 -17.45
N PHE A 43 7.67 -12.37 -16.38
CA PHE A 43 8.71 -12.94 -15.54
C PHE A 43 8.64 -14.47 -15.56
N PRO A 44 9.02 -15.09 -16.69
CA PRO A 44 9.10 -16.53 -16.79
C PRO A 44 10.26 -17.06 -15.95
N ARG A 45 10.29 -18.38 -15.73
CA ARG A 45 11.18 -19.02 -14.74
C ARG A 45 12.66 -18.84 -15.03
N GLU A 46 13.01 -18.59 -16.29
CA GLU A 46 14.38 -18.34 -16.75
C GLU A 46 14.89 -16.97 -16.29
N LYS A 47 13.99 -15.99 -16.11
CA LYS A 47 14.33 -14.65 -15.64
C LYS A 47 14.28 -14.52 -14.12
N LEU A 48 13.34 -15.23 -13.49
CA LEU A 48 13.09 -15.12 -12.06
C LEU A 48 12.74 -16.48 -11.47
N SER A 49 13.46 -16.89 -10.42
CA SER A 49 13.15 -18.14 -9.71
C SER A 49 11.73 -18.12 -9.17
N GLU A 50 11.19 -19.31 -8.92
CA GLU A 50 9.83 -19.46 -8.39
C GLU A 50 9.66 -18.70 -7.06
N GLU A 51 10.68 -18.75 -6.20
CA GLU A 51 10.70 -18.03 -4.92
C GLU A 51 10.77 -16.53 -5.11
N GLY A 52 11.52 -16.05 -6.10
CA GLY A 52 11.60 -14.63 -6.43
C GLY A 52 10.28 -14.11 -6.98
N PHE A 53 9.60 -14.91 -7.78
CA PHE A 53 8.28 -14.55 -8.31
C PHE A 53 7.23 -14.48 -7.21
N GLN A 54 7.26 -15.38 -6.23
CA GLN A 54 6.34 -15.32 -5.08
C GLN A 54 6.48 -14.00 -4.30
N VAL A 55 7.72 -13.53 -4.10
CA VAL A 55 7.98 -12.20 -3.49
C VAL A 55 7.43 -11.09 -4.38
N LEU A 56 7.73 -11.12 -5.68
CA LEU A 56 7.28 -10.10 -6.62
C LEU A 56 5.74 -10.00 -6.68
N GLN A 57 5.06 -11.14 -6.80
CA GLN A 57 3.60 -11.22 -6.80
C GLN A 57 3.00 -10.69 -5.50
N GLY A 58 3.58 -11.03 -4.35
CA GLY A 58 3.14 -10.53 -3.06
C GLY A 58 3.28 -9.01 -2.92
N LEU A 59 4.40 -8.45 -3.38
CA LEU A 59 4.65 -7.00 -3.32
C LEU A 59 3.75 -6.21 -4.27
N LEU A 60 3.44 -6.78 -5.44
CA LEU A 60 2.56 -6.17 -6.45
C LEU A 60 1.07 -6.49 -6.24
N THR A 61 0.68 -7.08 -5.11
CA THR A 61 -0.73 -7.34 -4.82
C THR A 61 -1.50 -6.02 -4.67
N CYS A 62 -2.57 -5.87 -5.47
CA CYS A 62 -3.38 -4.64 -5.51
C CYS A 62 -4.00 -4.33 -4.15
N ASN A 63 -4.63 -5.33 -3.52
CA ASN A 63 -5.25 -5.20 -2.20
C ASN A 63 -4.16 -4.95 -1.13
N PRO A 64 -4.14 -3.79 -0.45
CA PRO A 64 -3.12 -3.44 0.54
C PRO A 64 -3.16 -4.36 1.76
N ASP A 65 -4.33 -4.83 2.19
CA ASP A 65 -4.48 -5.71 3.36
C ASP A 65 -3.86 -7.09 3.11
N LYS A 66 -3.82 -7.51 1.85
CA LYS A 66 -3.21 -8.78 1.41
C LYS A 66 -1.78 -8.59 0.87
N ARG A 67 -1.29 -7.35 0.80
CA ARG A 67 0.02 -7.05 0.20
C ARG A 67 1.14 -7.50 1.11
N LEU A 68 2.16 -8.12 0.52
CA LEU A 68 3.33 -8.55 1.26
C LEU A 68 4.08 -7.35 1.84
N THR A 69 4.34 -7.36 3.15
CA THR A 69 5.13 -6.31 3.81
C THR A 69 6.61 -6.51 3.55
N ALA A 70 7.40 -5.43 3.62
CA ALA A 70 8.85 -5.51 3.46
C ALA A 70 9.50 -6.48 4.47
N ALA A 71 9.04 -6.45 5.73
CA ALA A 71 9.54 -7.33 6.78
C ALA A 71 9.22 -8.81 6.50
N ALA A 72 8.04 -9.12 5.96
CA ALA A 72 7.68 -10.47 5.55
C ALA A 72 8.45 -10.90 4.30
N ALA A 73 8.65 -10.01 3.33
CA ALA A 73 9.40 -10.27 2.11
C ALA A 73 10.85 -10.67 2.41
N LEU A 74 11.52 -9.98 3.34
CA LEU A 74 12.91 -10.29 3.73
C LEU A 74 13.08 -11.68 4.36
N LYS A 75 12.01 -12.27 4.90
CA LYS A 75 12.02 -13.64 5.46
C LYS A 75 11.82 -14.71 4.39
N HIS A 76 11.58 -14.33 3.14
CA HIS A 76 11.33 -15.29 2.06
C HIS A 76 12.60 -16.06 1.66
N ARG A 77 12.43 -17.31 1.21
CA ARG A 77 13.54 -18.17 0.75
C ARG A 77 14.42 -17.53 -0.32
N TRP A 78 13.82 -16.65 -1.13
CA TRP A 78 14.55 -15.87 -2.15
C TRP A 78 15.66 -14.99 -1.58
N PHE A 79 15.54 -14.54 -0.33
CA PHE A 79 16.56 -13.78 0.39
C PHE A 79 17.39 -14.63 1.37
N ALA A 80 17.01 -15.89 1.62
CA ALA A 80 17.73 -16.78 2.53
C ALA A 80 19.02 -17.38 1.92
N ALA A 81 19.11 -17.44 0.59
CA ALA A 81 20.33 -17.90 -0.07
C ALA A 81 21.42 -16.81 0.03
N PRO A 82 22.68 -17.16 0.40
CA PRO A 82 23.77 -16.21 0.46
C PRO A 82 24.08 -15.70 -0.94
N ARG A 83 23.55 -14.52 -1.28
CA ARG A 83 23.91 -13.81 -2.51
C ARG A 83 25.24 -13.11 -2.26
N PRO A 84 26.29 -13.34 -3.07
CA PRO A 84 27.61 -12.74 -2.84
C PRO A 84 27.58 -11.19 -2.78
N ALA A 85 26.61 -10.55 -3.44
CA ALA A 85 26.41 -9.09 -3.39
C ALA A 85 25.54 -8.57 -2.22
N ALA A 86 24.72 -9.42 -1.57
CA ALA A 86 23.80 -8.98 -0.52
C ALA A 86 24.53 -8.63 0.79
N ALA A 87 25.62 -9.34 1.10
CA ALA A 87 26.48 -9.02 2.24
C ALA A 87 27.09 -7.60 2.11
N ALA A 88 27.49 -7.20 0.90
CA ALA A 88 28.06 -5.88 0.65
C ALA A 88 27.04 -4.73 0.72
N ALA A 89 25.77 -4.99 0.39
CA ALA A 89 24.71 -3.97 0.45
C ALA A 89 24.18 -3.76 1.88
N ALA A 90 24.01 -4.83 2.66
CA ALA A 90 23.54 -4.74 4.04
C ALA A 90 24.52 -3.93 4.93
N ALA A 91 25.83 -4.07 4.72
CA ALA A 91 26.85 -3.28 5.41
C ALA A 91 26.72 -1.77 5.14
N LYS A 92 26.26 -1.37 3.94
CA LYS A 92 26.07 0.05 3.60
C LYS A 92 24.84 0.65 4.26
N VAL A 93 23.77 -0.12 4.48
CA VAL A 93 22.55 0.39 5.13
C VAL A 93 22.79 0.67 6.61
N SER A 94 23.56 -0.17 7.30
CA SER A 94 23.95 0.08 8.70
C SER A 94 24.88 1.29 8.86
N ALA A 95 25.64 1.64 7.81
CA ALA A 95 26.49 2.82 7.78
C ALA A 95 25.71 4.12 7.48
N LEU A 96 24.51 4.01 6.89
CA LEU A 96 23.60 5.14 6.71
C LEU A 96 22.83 5.40 8.02
N SER A 97 23.55 5.92 9.01
CA SER A 97 22.93 6.59 10.16
C SER A 97 22.19 7.82 9.65
N PHE A 98 20.87 7.71 9.48
CA PHE A 98 20.04 8.87 9.15
C PHE A 98 20.03 9.81 10.36
N PRO A 99 20.42 11.08 10.21
CA PRO A 99 20.31 12.02 11.32
C PRO A 99 18.84 12.14 11.71
N VAL A 100 18.49 11.69 12.92
CA VAL A 100 17.20 11.99 13.55
C VAL A 100 17.13 13.50 13.73
N LYS A 101 16.60 14.21 12.74
CA LYS A 101 16.24 15.60 12.89
C LYS A 101 15.03 15.65 13.82
N LYS A 102 15.21 16.18 15.03
CA LYS A 102 14.11 16.43 15.97
C LYS A 102 13.11 17.35 15.28
N ALA A 103 11.92 16.84 14.96
CA ALA A 103 10.85 17.63 14.39
C ALA A 103 10.41 18.71 15.40
N PRO A 104 10.24 19.97 14.98
CA PRO A 104 9.69 21.00 15.86
C PRO A 104 8.25 20.61 16.22
N ARG A 105 7.92 20.58 17.51
CA ARG A 105 6.54 20.40 17.99
C ARG A 105 5.74 21.65 17.60
N ILE A 106 4.98 21.55 16.51
CA ILE A 106 4.00 22.56 16.14
C ILE A 106 2.91 22.53 17.22
N ARG A 107 2.83 23.58 18.04
CA ARG A 107 1.73 23.74 19.00
C ARG A 107 0.51 24.22 18.22
N PHE A 108 -0.50 23.36 18.08
CA PHE A 108 -1.79 23.75 17.56
C PHE A 108 -2.50 24.60 18.62
N ILE A 109 -2.59 25.91 18.40
CA ILE A 109 -3.42 26.80 19.21
C ILE A 109 -4.80 26.81 18.56
N PRO A 110 -5.83 26.18 19.16
CA PRO A 110 -7.17 26.24 18.60
C PRO A 110 -7.66 27.70 18.61
N PRO A 111 -8.27 28.18 17.52
CA PRO A 111 -8.82 29.53 17.47
C PRO A 111 -9.97 29.66 18.49
N ALA A 112 -10.02 30.79 19.19
CA ALA A 112 -11.05 31.07 20.16
C ALA A 112 -12.44 31.03 19.51
N MET A 113 -13.33 30.21 20.08
CA MET A 113 -14.73 30.11 19.66
C MET A 113 -15.42 31.48 19.83
N PRO A 114 -16.09 32.02 18.79
CA PRO A 114 -16.86 33.24 18.95
C PRO A 114 -18.11 32.95 19.79
N GLN A 115 -18.14 33.40 21.05
CA GLN A 115 -19.38 33.45 21.82
C GLN A 115 -20.23 34.61 21.31
N LYS A 116 -21.18 34.31 20.42
CA LYS A 116 -22.19 35.28 20.00
C LYS A 116 -23.57 34.75 20.39
N ASN A 117 -24.19 35.50 21.31
CA ASN A 117 -25.60 35.56 21.66
C ASN A 117 -26.11 34.52 22.68
N LEU A 118 -25.89 34.87 23.95
CA LEU A 118 -26.77 34.49 25.05
C LEU A 118 -28.12 35.23 24.86
N LEU A 119 -29.04 34.64 24.08
CA LEU A 119 -30.40 35.16 23.98
C LEU A 119 -31.14 34.82 25.27
N LYS A 120 -31.31 35.87 26.08
CA LYS A 120 -32.11 35.94 27.31
C LYS A 120 -33.50 35.35 27.07
N ILE A 121 -33.83 34.31 27.82
CA ILE A 121 -35.19 33.79 27.93
C ILE A 121 -35.93 34.75 28.88
N PRO A 122 -37.00 35.45 28.46
CA PRO A 122 -37.80 36.22 29.42
C PRO A 122 -38.61 35.26 30.28
N LEU A 123 -38.57 35.48 31.59
CA LEU A 123 -39.46 34.87 32.57
C LEU A 123 -40.86 35.48 32.35
N ALA A 124 -41.84 34.67 31.96
CA ALA A 124 -43.25 35.05 32.04
C ALA A 124 -43.79 34.63 33.41
N VAL A 125 -44.48 35.59 34.05
CA VAL A 125 -45.22 35.48 35.32
C VAL A 125 -46.33 34.45 35.23
#